data_AF-A0A4R6TCC5-F1
#
_entry.id   AF-A0A4R6TCC5-F1
#
_cell.length_a   1.000
_cell.length_b   1.000
_cell.length_c   1.000
_cell.angle_alpha   90.00
_cell.angle_beta   90.00
_cell.angle_gamma   90.00
#
_symmetry.space_group_name_H-M   'P 1'
#
loop_
_entity.id
_entity.type
_entity.pdbx_description
1 polymer ?
#
loop_
_entity_poly.entity_id
_entity_poly.type
_entity_poly.pdbx_seq_one_letter_code
_entity_poly.pdbx_strand_id
1 'polypeptide(L)'
;MKKVAPYFLALTLSIVFASCSNNDTEVLDDTPENLLQSYTLKRDASGAYSIDFNTSSNTDVTTVTNTDNSKEIILAETAQKTATKHSNDFSIDNEHLKIGFLETNNGKQTNIWVKDENITFAKGITEFLNSYSVTANEDGTYQLDFVVNDNVATEFSYNEDIEAYEVHLSNNYDTENAKTFSRTMSSSDNGIIKINFVNHKYSGKTVEEELANLVTKPEVIIQS
;
A
#
# COMPACT_ATOMS: atom_id res chain seq x y z
N MET A 1 94.97 20.38 23.10
CA MET A 1 94.35 20.01 21.81
C MET A 1 93.90 18.56 21.96
N LYS A 2 92.60 18.30 22.22
CA LYS A 2 91.55 17.91 21.24
C LYS A 2 91.99 16.68 20.40
N LYS A 3 91.30 15.54 20.31
CA LYS A 3 90.04 14.99 20.86
C LYS A 3 90.13 13.46 20.67
N VAL A 4 89.54 12.68 21.59
CA VAL A 4 89.16 11.27 21.39
C VAL A 4 87.78 11.24 20.73
N ALA A 5 87.57 10.34 19.76
CA ALA A 5 86.25 9.92 19.32
C ALA A 5 86.28 8.47 18.81
N PRO A 6 85.51 7.56 19.40
CA PRO A 6 85.43 6.14 19.04
C PRO A 6 84.39 5.85 17.95
N TYR A 7 84.61 4.74 17.25
CA TYR A 7 83.68 4.09 16.33
C TYR A 7 82.33 3.80 17.01
N PHE A 8 81.24 4.29 16.42
CA PHE A 8 79.89 3.82 16.73
C PHE A 8 79.27 3.16 15.49
N LEU A 9 78.95 1.88 15.67
CA LEU A 9 78.29 0.97 14.74
C LEU A 9 76.85 1.45 14.51
N ALA A 10 76.49 1.77 13.28
CA ALA A 10 75.12 2.13 12.91
C ALA A 10 74.30 0.85 12.72
N LEU A 11 73.43 0.53 13.68
CA LEU A 11 72.40 -0.50 13.56
C LEU A 11 71.11 0.17 13.03
N THR A 12 70.84 0.07 11.74
CA THR A 12 69.58 0.56 11.15
C THR A 12 68.47 -0.43 11.49
N LEU A 13 67.61 -0.05 12.42
CA LEU A 13 66.38 -0.77 12.74
C LEU A 13 65.27 -0.31 11.78
N SER A 14 65.06 -1.03 10.70
CA SER A 14 63.88 -0.86 9.84
C SER A 14 62.65 -1.44 10.54
N ILE A 15 61.89 -0.57 11.20
CA ILE A 15 60.56 -0.90 11.74
C ILE A 15 59.59 -0.90 10.55
N VAL A 16 59.25 -2.08 10.06
CA VAL A 16 58.11 -2.25 9.16
C VAL A 16 56.87 -2.28 10.04
N PHE A 17 56.13 -1.17 10.09
CA PHE A 17 54.79 -1.18 10.66
C PHE A 17 53.89 -1.98 9.71
N ALA A 18 53.76 -3.28 9.95
CA ALA A 18 52.57 -4.01 9.52
C ALA A 18 51.41 -3.48 10.37
N SER A 19 50.80 -2.38 9.94
CA SER A 19 49.48 -2.01 10.41
C SER A 19 48.55 -3.13 9.97
N CYS A 20 48.14 -3.98 10.89
CA CYS A 20 46.92 -4.75 10.75
C CYS A 20 45.83 -3.71 10.52
N SER A 21 45.51 -3.47 9.25
CA SER A 21 44.24 -2.90 8.85
C SER A 21 43.20 -3.75 9.55
N ASN A 22 42.54 -3.18 10.56
CA ASN A 22 41.24 -3.70 10.97
C ASN A 22 40.45 -3.80 9.65
N ASN A 23 40.11 -5.01 9.25
CA ASN A 23 38.94 -5.19 8.43
C ASN A 23 37.78 -4.85 9.37
N ASP A 24 37.53 -3.55 9.53
CA ASP A 24 36.19 -3.08 9.78
C ASP A 24 35.42 -3.50 8.52
N THR A 25 34.96 -4.75 8.52
CA THR A 25 33.72 -5.07 7.81
C THR A 25 32.71 -4.14 8.44
N GLU A 26 32.53 -2.97 7.82
CA GLU A 26 31.27 -2.26 7.84
C GLU A 26 30.23 -3.32 7.44
N VAL A 27 29.65 -3.96 8.44
CA VAL A 27 28.34 -4.55 8.30
C VAL A 27 27.47 -3.33 8.08
N LEU A 28 27.27 -2.98 6.81
CA LEU A 28 26.13 -2.18 6.43
C LEU A 28 24.94 -2.93 7.02
N ASP A 29 24.38 -2.35 8.07
CA ASP A 29 23.15 -2.78 8.70
C ASP A 29 22.04 -2.49 7.68
N ASP A 30 22.00 -3.32 6.63
CA ASP A 30 21.03 -3.25 5.53
C ASP A 30 19.72 -3.91 5.97
N THR A 31 19.43 -3.90 7.28
CA THR A 31 18.11 -4.25 7.81
C THR A 31 17.17 -3.12 7.40
N PRO A 32 16.24 -3.37 6.47
CA PRO A 32 15.33 -2.35 6.03
C PRO A 32 14.42 -1.97 7.20
N GLU A 33 14.28 -0.68 7.44
CA GLU A 33 13.47 -0.13 8.53
C GLU A 33 12.01 -0.65 8.51
N ASN A 34 11.48 -0.88 7.31
CA ASN A 34 10.16 -1.45 7.08
C ASN A 34 10.26 -2.80 6.37
N LEU A 35 9.53 -3.81 6.87
CA LEU A 35 9.39 -5.11 6.22
C LEU A 35 8.41 -5.05 5.05
N LEU A 36 7.34 -4.26 5.17
CA LEU A 36 6.42 -3.96 4.07
C LEU A 36 7.00 -2.84 3.20
N GLN A 37 7.11 -3.07 1.90
CA GLN A 37 7.66 -2.09 0.95
C GLN A 37 6.55 -1.38 0.16
N SER A 38 5.56 -2.13 -0.30
CA SER A 38 4.40 -1.60 -1.04
C SER A 38 3.28 -2.62 -1.06
N TYR A 39 2.06 -2.15 -1.33
CA TYR A 39 0.93 -3.02 -1.60
C TYR A 39 -0.04 -2.38 -2.57
N THR A 40 -0.81 -3.22 -3.26
CA THR A 40 -1.91 -2.85 -4.14
C THR A 40 -3.15 -3.65 -3.74
N LEU A 41 -4.12 -2.98 -3.13
CA LEU A 41 -5.48 -3.52 -2.98
C LEU A 41 -6.16 -3.50 -4.34
N LYS A 42 -6.81 -4.59 -4.74
CA LYS A 42 -7.52 -4.71 -6.00
C LYS A 42 -8.94 -5.21 -5.78
N ARG A 43 -9.86 -4.69 -6.57
CA ARG A 43 -11.20 -5.24 -6.77
C ARG A 43 -11.44 -5.44 -8.26
N ASP A 44 -11.77 -6.66 -8.65
CA ASP A 44 -12.08 -6.97 -10.04
C ASP A 44 -13.57 -6.72 -10.40
N ALA A 45 -13.91 -6.99 -11.66
CA ALA A 45 -15.27 -6.86 -12.18
C ALA A 45 -16.30 -7.79 -11.53
N SER A 46 -15.85 -8.90 -10.94
CA SER A 46 -16.69 -9.84 -10.20
C SER A 46 -16.89 -9.43 -8.73
N GLY A 47 -16.17 -8.39 -8.28
CA GLY A 47 -16.13 -7.92 -6.90
C GLY A 47 -15.24 -8.78 -6.00
N ALA A 48 -14.43 -9.65 -6.59
CA ALA A 48 -13.40 -10.36 -5.84
C ALA A 48 -12.29 -9.39 -5.48
N TYR A 49 -11.79 -9.53 -4.26
CA TYR A 49 -10.71 -8.72 -3.74
C TYR A 49 -9.42 -9.52 -3.70
N SER A 50 -8.31 -8.85 -4.00
CA SER A 50 -6.98 -9.36 -3.77
C SER A 50 -6.05 -8.25 -3.29
N ILE A 51 -4.95 -8.64 -2.65
CA ILE A 51 -3.86 -7.73 -2.34
C ILE A 51 -2.55 -8.32 -2.84
N ASP A 52 -1.85 -7.54 -3.66
CA ASP A 52 -0.46 -7.82 -4.01
C ASP A 52 0.43 -6.96 -3.11
N PHE A 53 1.52 -7.51 -2.60
CA PHE A 53 2.44 -6.73 -1.77
C PHE A 53 3.88 -7.20 -1.91
N ASN A 54 4.78 -6.24 -1.72
CA ASN A 54 6.21 -6.48 -1.73
C ASN A 54 6.76 -6.36 -0.32
N THR A 55 7.66 -7.28 0.03
CA THR A 55 8.42 -7.24 1.27
C THR A 55 9.89 -7.00 0.99
N SER A 56 10.61 -6.54 2.00
CA SER A 56 12.06 -6.62 1.97
C SER A 56 12.54 -8.07 1.85
N SER A 57 13.81 -8.24 1.47
CA SER A 57 14.46 -9.56 1.57
C SER A 57 14.43 -10.04 3.01
N ASN A 58 14.50 -11.36 3.21
CA ASN A 58 14.61 -11.94 4.54
C ASN A 58 13.39 -11.65 5.45
N THR A 59 12.22 -11.49 4.84
CA THR A 59 10.93 -11.34 5.53
C THR A 59 10.08 -12.60 5.35
N ASP A 60 9.76 -13.26 6.44
CA ASP A 60 8.77 -14.33 6.49
C ASP A 60 7.36 -13.73 6.55
N VAL A 61 6.41 -14.38 5.88
CA VAL A 61 5.05 -13.88 5.69
C VAL A 61 4.06 -14.92 6.14
N THR A 62 3.27 -14.58 7.17
CA THR A 62 2.18 -15.43 7.65
C THR A 62 0.87 -14.70 7.51
N THR A 63 -0.12 -15.31 6.86
CA THR A 63 -1.48 -14.76 6.78
C THR A 63 -2.42 -15.55 7.68
N VAL A 64 -3.13 -14.87 8.57
CA VAL A 64 -4.11 -15.46 9.48
C VAL A 64 -5.49 -14.82 9.29
N THR A 65 -6.53 -15.56 9.69
CA THR A 65 -7.89 -15.02 9.82
C THR A 65 -8.23 -14.90 11.30
N ASN A 66 -8.58 -13.70 11.73
CA ASN A 66 -9.01 -13.41 13.08
C ASN A 66 -10.45 -13.88 13.33
N THR A 67 -10.82 -13.90 14.61
CA THR A 67 -12.17 -14.32 15.05
C THR A 67 -13.29 -13.42 14.52
N ASP A 68 -13.01 -12.16 14.19
CA ASP A 68 -13.96 -11.23 13.58
C ASP A 68 -13.94 -11.27 12.04
N ASN A 69 -13.35 -12.32 11.46
CA ASN A 69 -13.11 -12.55 10.02
C ASN A 69 -12.13 -11.57 9.35
N SER A 70 -11.56 -10.60 10.08
CA SER A 70 -10.45 -9.79 9.55
C SER A 70 -9.24 -10.66 9.19
N LYS A 71 -8.45 -10.17 8.24
CA LYS A 71 -7.25 -10.83 7.73
C LYS A 71 -6.05 -10.08 8.25
N GLU A 72 -5.07 -10.79 8.79
CA GLU A 72 -3.82 -10.17 9.25
C GLU A 72 -2.64 -10.85 8.56
N ILE A 73 -1.81 -10.04 7.92
CA ILE A 73 -0.57 -10.42 7.26
C ILE A 73 0.57 -10.01 8.20
N ILE A 74 1.17 -10.99 8.85
CA ILE A 74 2.25 -10.83 9.81
C ILE A 74 3.57 -10.95 9.06
N LEU A 75 4.41 -9.92 9.18
CA LEU A 75 5.73 -9.82 8.59
C LEU A 75 6.78 -9.93 9.69
N ALA A 76 7.71 -10.86 9.54
CA ALA A 76 8.77 -11.10 10.51
C ALA A 76 10.14 -11.29 9.85
N GLU A 77 11.18 -10.76 10.47
CA GLU A 77 12.54 -10.96 10.00
C GLU A 77 12.97 -12.42 10.14
N THR A 78 13.71 -12.92 9.16
CA THR A 78 14.26 -14.28 9.16
C THR A 78 15.65 -14.33 8.55
N ALA A 79 16.52 -15.19 9.08
CA ALA A 79 17.88 -15.36 8.53
C ALA A 79 17.89 -15.95 7.12
N GLN A 80 16.80 -16.58 6.67
CA GLN A 80 16.71 -17.20 5.36
C GLN A 80 16.20 -16.21 4.31
N LYS A 81 16.73 -16.32 3.09
CA LYS A 81 16.20 -15.55 1.96
C LYS A 81 14.80 -16.04 1.61
N THR A 82 13.84 -15.12 1.58
CA THR A 82 12.43 -15.39 1.27
C THR A 82 12.02 -14.75 -0.06
N ALA A 83 10.82 -15.11 -0.55
CA ALA A 83 10.20 -14.39 -1.65
C ALA A 83 9.86 -12.95 -1.21
N THR A 84 9.99 -12.00 -2.14
CA THR A 84 9.72 -10.58 -1.88
C THR A 84 8.42 -10.09 -2.50
N LYS A 85 7.70 -10.95 -3.23
CA LYS A 85 6.42 -10.63 -3.88
C LYS A 85 5.40 -11.66 -3.46
N HIS A 86 4.26 -11.17 -2.98
CA HIS A 86 3.20 -11.97 -2.41
C HIS A 86 1.85 -11.51 -2.96
N SER A 87 0.89 -12.42 -2.96
CA SER A 87 -0.48 -12.14 -3.37
C SER A 87 -1.44 -12.98 -2.53
N ASN A 88 -2.50 -12.35 -2.03
CA ASN A 88 -3.56 -13.01 -1.29
C ASN A 88 -4.92 -12.62 -1.87
N ASP A 89 -5.79 -13.61 -2.04
CA ASP A 89 -7.19 -13.40 -2.39
C ASP A 89 -8.07 -13.32 -1.14
N PHE A 90 -9.07 -12.46 -1.19
CA PHE A 90 -10.01 -12.26 -0.10
C PHE A 90 -11.47 -12.29 -0.58
N SER A 91 -12.32 -12.79 0.32
CA SER A 91 -13.76 -12.65 0.19
C SER A 91 -14.25 -11.54 1.10
N ILE A 92 -15.22 -10.76 0.62
CA ILE A 92 -15.92 -9.79 1.45
C ILE A 92 -16.95 -10.53 2.32
N ASP A 93 -16.99 -10.23 3.62
CA ASP A 93 -17.93 -10.82 4.57
C ASP A 93 -18.86 -9.75 5.13
N ASN A 94 -20.17 -9.98 5.08
CA ASN A 94 -21.18 -9.01 5.52
C ASN A 94 -20.93 -7.58 5.01
N GLU A 95 -20.58 -7.42 3.72
CA GLU A 95 -20.26 -6.13 3.08
C GLU A 95 -18.98 -5.45 3.55
N HIS A 96 -18.14 -6.14 4.34
CA HIS A 96 -16.91 -5.59 4.88
C HIS A 96 -15.71 -6.49 4.58
N LEU A 97 -14.57 -5.88 4.32
CA LEU A 97 -13.25 -6.51 4.26
C LEU A 97 -12.30 -5.71 5.14
N LYS A 98 -11.56 -6.40 6.00
CA LYS A 98 -10.55 -5.81 6.87
C LYS A 98 -9.24 -6.57 6.68
N ILE A 99 -8.18 -5.85 6.31
CA ILE A 99 -6.85 -6.41 6.11
C ILE A 99 -5.87 -5.59 6.96
N GLY A 100 -5.09 -6.26 7.79
CA GLY A 100 -3.99 -5.67 8.55
C GLY A 100 -2.64 -6.20 8.05
N PHE A 101 -1.64 -5.33 8.01
CA PHE A 101 -0.23 -5.71 7.98
C PHE A 101 0.35 -5.43 9.36
N LEU A 102 1.04 -6.41 9.96
CA LEU A 102 1.77 -6.26 11.21
C LEU A 102 3.25 -6.55 10.99
N GLU A 103 4.09 -5.53 11.17
CA GLU A 103 5.54 -5.66 11.17
C GLU A 103 6.02 -5.97 12.58
N THR A 104 6.49 -7.20 12.81
CA THR A 104 6.82 -7.68 14.17
C THR A 104 8.12 -7.11 14.73
N ASN A 105 8.99 -6.57 13.88
CA ASN A 105 10.27 -5.99 14.27
C ASN A 105 10.12 -4.62 14.97
N ASN A 106 9.14 -3.82 14.57
CA ASN A 106 8.89 -2.47 15.08
C ASN A 106 7.46 -2.26 15.62
N GLY A 107 6.57 -3.25 15.46
CA GLY A 107 5.17 -3.17 15.87
C GLY A 107 4.30 -2.28 14.98
N LYS A 108 4.81 -1.83 13.83
CA LYS A 108 4.09 -0.97 12.89
C LYS A 108 2.91 -1.74 12.30
N GLN A 109 1.79 -1.04 12.18
CA GLN A 109 0.56 -1.59 11.63
C GLN A 109 0.05 -0.73 10.49
N THR A 110 -0.35 -1.38 9.40
CA THR A 110 -1.15 -0.76 8.35
C THR A 110 -2.47 -1.50 8.25
N ASN A 111 -3.58 -0.76 8.25
CA ASN A 111 -4.91 -1.31 8.21
C ASN A 111 -5.68 -0.78 6.99
N ILE A 112 -6.40 -1.68 6.35
CA ILE A 112 -7.23 -1.42 5.19
C ILE A 112 -8.64 -1.90 5.52
N TRP A 113 -9.60 -1.00 5.41
CA TRP A 113 -11.02 -1.30 5.53
C TRP A 113 -11.70 -1.01 4.21
N VAL A 114 -12.52 -1.95 3.78
CA VAL A 114 -13.38 -1.79 2.62
C VAL A 114 -14.80 -2.09 3.04
N LYS A 115 -15.72 -1.20 2.66
CA LYS A 115 -17.16 -1.44 2.71
C LYS A 115 -17.68 -1.44 1.29
N ASP A 116 -18.20 -2.57 0.85
CA ASP A 116 -18.70 -2.75 -0.51
C ASP A 116 -19.85 -3.75 -0.57
N GLU A 117 -20.62 -3.73 -1.66
CA GLU A 117 -21.68 -4.71 -1.87
C GLU A 117 -21.10 -6.10 -2.10
N ASN A 118 -21.74 -7.12 -1.51
CA ASN A 118 -21.40 -8.50 -1.80
C ASN A 118 -22.00 -8.91 -3.17
N ILE A 119 -21.35 -8.47 -4.26
CA ILE A 119 -21.89 -8.63 -5.62
C ILE A 119 -21.82 -10.06 -6.14
N THR A 120 -21.14 -10.98 -5.43
CA THR A 120 -21.14 -12.42 -5.72
C THR A 120 -22.56 -13.00 -5.64
N PHE A 121 -23.46 -12.40 -4.84
CA PHE A 121 -24.87 -12.78 -4.74
C PHE A 121 -25.81 -11.99 -5.67
N ALA A 122 -25.38 -10.84 -6.22
CA ALA A 122 -26.24 -9.87 -6.91
C ALA A 122 -26.25 -9.99 -8.46
N LYS A 123 -25.80 -11.11 -9.03
CA LYS A 123 -25.56 -11.32 -10.49
C LYS A 123 -24.34 -10.58 -11.08
N GLY A 124 -23.33 -10.26 -10.25
CA GLY A 124 -21.95 -10.07 -10.70
C GLY A 124 -21.66 -8.88 -11.63
N ILE A 125 -22.55 -7.90 -11.75
CA ILE A 125 -22.30 -6.67 -12.52
C ILE A 125 -22.72 -5.48 -11.66
N THR A 126 -21.74 -4.72 -11.19
CA THR A 126 -21.92 -3.37 -10.64
C THR A 126 -22.42 -2.45 -11.75
N GLU A 127 -23.28 -1.47 -11.43
CA GLU A 127 -23.90 -0.60 -12.44
C GLU A 127 -22.87 0.34 -13.08
N PHE A 128 -22.02 0.99 -12.27
CA PHE A 128 -21.08 2.01 -12.76
C PHE A 128 -19.61 1.59 -12.69
N LEU A 129 -19.08 1.34 -11.49
CA LEU A 129 -17.68 0.98 -11.30
C LEU A 129 -17.43 -0.45 -11.77
N ASN A 130 -16.53 -0.68 -12.72
CA ASN A 130 -16.16 -2.03 -13.13
C ASN A 130 -15.13 -2.63 -12.16
N SER A 131 -13.99 -1.96 -12.00
CA SER A 131 -12.87 -2.43 -11.17
C SER A 131 -12.05 -1.26 -10.67
N TYR A 132 -11.27 -1.48 -9.61
CA TYR A 132 -10.30 -0.50 -9.14
C TYR A 132 -9.12 -1.15 -8.43
N SER A 133 -8.05 -0.38 -8.28
CA SER A 133 -6.93 -0.69 -7.42
C SER A 133 -6.42 0.54 -6.69
N VAL A 134 -5.97 0.36 -5.45
CA VAL A 134 -5.30 1.38 -4.66
C VAL A 134 -3.91 0.86 -4.30
N THR A 135 -2.88 1.52 -4.80
CA THR A 135 -1.48 1.20 -4.53
C THR A 135 -0.90 2.21 -3.54
N ALA A 136 -0.30 1.73 -2.46
CA ALA A 136 0.53 2.56 -1.59
C ALA A 136 1.95 2.65 -2.15
N ASN A 137 2.40 3.87 -2.43
CA ASN A 137 3.73 4.16 -2.95
C ASN A 137 4.72 4.40 -1.80
N GLU A 138 6.01 4.18 -2.08
CA GLU A 138 7.09 4.37 -1.10
C GLU A 138 7.24 5.84 -0.64
N ASP A 139 6.75 6.79 -1.41
CA ASP A 139 6.77 8.23 -1.09
C ASP A 139 5.61 8.68 -0.20
N GLY A 140 4.78 7.75 0.27
CA GLY A 140 3.60 8.02 1.12
C GLY A 140 2.36 8.47 0.35
N THR A 141 2.42 8.51 -0.99
CA THR A 141 1.24 8.75 -1.83
C THR A 141 0.49 7.46 -2.14
N TYR A 142 -0.75 7.61 -2.60
CA TYR A 142 -1.61 6.52 -3.01
C TYR A 142 -2.02 6.71 -4.47
N GLN A 143 -1.85 5.66 -5.27
CA GLN A 143 -2.27 5.62 -6.66
C GLN A 143 -3.60 4.87 -6.77
N LEU A 144 -4.65 5.58 -7.18
CA LEU A 144 -5.95 5.01 -7.54
C LEU A 144 -6.04 4.84 -9.05
N ASP A 145 -6.21 3.60 -9.49
CA ASP A 145 -6.54 3.27 -10.87
C ASP A 145 -7.91 2.60 -10.90
N PHE A 146 -8.77 2.98 -11.83
CA PHE A 146 -10.11 2.40 -11.92
C PHE A 146 -10.65 2.35 -13.34
N VAL A 147 -11.57 1.42 -13.54
CA VAL A 147 -12.30 1.23 -14.79
C VAL A 147 -13.79 1.35 -14.49
N VAL A 148 -14.50 2.10 -15.32
CA VAL A 148 -15.97 2.19 -15.29
C VAL A 148 -16.58 1.41 -16.44
N ASN A 149 -17.85 1.01 -16.28
CA ASN A 149 -18.63 0.39 -17.32
C ASN A 149 -18.98 1.40 -18.44
N ASP A 150 -19.61 0.88 -19.50
CA ASP A 150 -20.10 1.69 -20.60
C ASP A 150 -21.15 2.69 -20.13
N ASN A 151 -21.16 3.86 -20.77
CA ASN A 151 -22.11 4.93 -20.52
C ASN A 151 -22.06 5.51 -19.10
N VAL A 152 -20.86 5.63 -18.53
CA VAL A 152 -20.63 6.20 -17.20
C VAL A 152 -19.83 7.50 -17.33
N ALA A 153 -20.38 8.60 -16.83
CA ALA A 153 -19.62 9.82 -16.55
C ALA A 153 -18.90 9.69 -15.21
N THR A 154 -17.70 10.26 -15.15
CA THR A 154 -16.83 10.23 -13.97
C THR A 154 -16.40 11.65 -13.63
N GLU A 155 -16.58 12.03 -12.37
CA GLU A 155 -16.05 13.26 -11.79
C GLU A 155 -15.23 12.90 -10.54
N PHE A 156 -14.10 13.57 -10.36
CA PHE A 156 -13.23 13.37 -9.21
C PHE A 156 -13.18 14.65 -8.39
N SER A 157 -13.42 14.54 -7.09
CA SER A 157 -13.43 15.66 -6.15
C SER A 157 -12.79 15.24 -4.81
N TYR A 158 -12.47 16.22 -3.99
CA TYR A 158 -12.13 16.00 -2.58
C TYR A 158 -13.20 16.68 -1.73
N ASN A 159 -13.80 15.93 -0.82
CA ASN A 159 -14.84 16.39 0.07
C ASN A 159 -14.21 16.74 1.43
N GLU A 160 -14.08 18.04 1.68
CA GLU A 160 -13.44 18.57 2.90
C GLU A 160 -14.24 18.25 4.17
N ASP A 161 -15.57 18.12 4.09
CA ASP A 161 -16.42 17.90 5.27
C ASP A 161 -16.22 16.50 5.88
N ILE A 162 -15.91 15.51 5.04
CA ILE A 162 -15.67 14.11 5.46
C ILE A 162 -14.22 13.67 5.26
N GLU A 163 -13.37 14.55 4.76
CA GLU A 163 -11.96 14.33 4.42
C GLU A 163 -11.78 13.10 3.52
N ALA A 164 -12.54 13.02 2.43
CA ALA A 164 -12.53 11.87 1.51
C ALA A 164 -12.36 12.30 0.06
N TYR A 165 -11.57 11.54 -0.69
CA TYR A 165 -11.55 11.62 -2.15
C TYR A 165 -12.80 10.92 -2.68
N GLU A 166 -13.58 11.62 -3.51
CA GLU A 166 -14.81 11.09 -4.07
C GLU A 166 -14.67 10.89 -5.58
N VAL A 167 -15.03 9.70 -6.04
CA VAL A 167 -15.23 9.37 -7.46
C VAL A 167 -16.73 9.32 -7.69
N HIS A 168 -17.29 10.38 -8.26
CA HIS A 168 -18.70 10.45 -8.61
C HIS A 168 -18.94 9.76 -9.95
N LEU A 169 -19.88 8.83 -9.95
CA LEU A 169 -20.25 8.01 -11.09
C LEU A 169 -21.72 8.22 -11.42
N SER A 170 -22.02 8.55 -12.68
CA SER A 170 -23.39 8.78 -13.13
C SER A 170 -23.61 8.25 -14.54
N ASN A 171 -24.87 8.08 -14.93
CA ASN A 171 -25.20 7.73 -16.30
C ASN A 171 -24.75 8.82 -17.29
N ASN A 172 -24.17 8.41 -18.42
CA ASN A 172 -23.87 9.27 -19.55
C ASN A 172 -23.96 8.46 -20.85
N TYR A 173 -24.96 8.74 -21.69
CA TYR A 173 -25.22 7.97 -22.91
C TYR A 173 -24.35 8.39 -24.11
N ASP A 174 -23.32 9.20 -23.90
CA ASP A 174 -22.40 9.61 -24.94
C ASP A 174 -21.31 8.55 -25.19
N THR A 175 -21.09 8.20 -26.46
CA THR A 175 -20.42 6.94 -26.87
C THR A 175 -18.88 6.99 -26.88
N GLU A 176 -18.27 8.13 -26.55
CA GLU A 176 -16.82 8.36 -26.69
C GLU A 176 -16.10 8.76 -25.38
N ASN A 177 -16.56 8.24 -24.23
CA ASN A 177 -15.92 8.55 -22.95
C ASN A 177 -14.78 7.59 -22.59
N ALA A 178 -13.74 8.14 -21.96
CA ALA A 178 -12.68 7.34 -21.34
C ALA A 178 -13.29 6.41 -20.29
N LYS A 179 -12.86 5.14 -20.30
CA LYS A 179 -13.31 4.13 -19.32
C LYS A 179 -12.30 3.88 -18.22
N THR A 180 -11.04 4.26 -18.43
CA THR A 180 -9.94 4.00 -17.53
C THR A 180 -9.39 5.32 -17.02
N PHE A 181 -9.23 5.39 -15.71
CA PHE A 181 -8.83 6.59 -15.00
C PHE A 181 -7.74 6.26 -14.00
N SER A 182 -6.93 7.27 -13.68
CA SER A 182 -5.76 7.17 -12.83
C SER A 182 -5.58 8.48 -12.06
N ARG A 183 -5.39 8.41 -10.75
CA ARG A 183 -5.21 9.57 -9.85
C ARG A 183 -4.25 9.23 -8.72
N THR A 184 -3.24 10.09 -8.55
CA THR A 184 -2.37 10.06 -7.37
C THR A 184 -2.95 10.97 -6.29
N MET A 185 -2.96 10.51 -5.06
CA MET A 185 -3.55 11.17 -3.90
C MET A 185 -2.57 11.12 -2.73
N SER A 186 -2.68 12.09 -1.82
CA SER A 186 -1.91 12.09 -0.57
C SER A 186 -2.84 11.75 0.60
N SER A 187 -2.31 11.04 1.60
CA SER A 187 -3.00 10.90 2.88
C SER A 187 -3.15 12.26 3.57
N SER A 188 -4.13 12.36 4.44
CA SER A 188 -4.25 13.50 5.35
C SER A 188 -3.16 13.44 6.43
N ASP A 189 -2.96 14.55 7.16
CA ASP A 189 -1.91 14.68 8.19
C ASP A 189 -1.95 13.61 9.30
N ASN A 190 -3.10 12.93 9.46
CA ASN A 190 -3.28 11.85 10.44
C ASN A 190 -2.91 10.45 9.90
N GLY A 191 -2.37 10.35 8.68
CA GLY A 191 -1.99 9.08 8.05
C GLY A 191 -3.16 8.29 7.44
N ILE A 192 -4.37 8.87 7.42
CA ILE A 192 -5.58 8.24 6.87
C ILE A 192 -5.85 8.77 5.47
N ILE A 193 -6.21 7.85 4.57
CA ILE A 193 -6.83 8.17 3.29
C ILE A 193 -8.19 7.49 3.18
N LYS A 194 -9.19 8.24 2.71
CA LYS A 194 -10.54 7.75 2.43
C LYS A 194 -10.85 7.96 0.96
N ILE A 195 -11.35 6.92 0.30
CA ILE A 195 -11.73 6.92 -1.11
C ILE A 195 -13.16 6.39 -1.19
N ASN A 196 -14.05 7.22 -1.71
CA ASN A 196 -15.48 6.93 -1.82
C ASN A 196 -15.88 6.90 -3.29
N PHE A 197 -16.51 5.81 -3.72
CA PHE A 197 -17.19 5.77 -5.01
C PHE A 197 -18.66 6.12 -4.80
N VAL A 198 -19.07 7.28 -5.31
CA VAL A 198 -20.39 7.87 -5.11
C VAL A 198 -21.25 7.62 -6.36
N ASN A 199 -22.25 6.74 -6.24
CA ASN A 199 -23.08 6.32 -7.37
C ASN A 199 -24.36 7.16 -7.46
N HIS A 200 -24.42 8.04 -8.45
CA HIS A 200 -25.57 8.90 -8.75
C HIS A 200 -26.59 8.21 -9.67
N LYS A 201 -27.14 7.09 -9.21
CA LYS A 201 -28.08 6.25 -9.98
C LYS A 201 -29.30 6.99 -10.49
N TYR A 202 -29.78 7.94 -9.70
CA TYR A 202 -31.01 8.67 -9.94
C TYR A 202 -30.76 10.11 -10.41
N SER A 203 -29.56 10.41 -10.92
CA SER A 203 -29.23 11.75 -11.44
C SER A 203 -30.25 12.21 -12.49
N GLY A 204 -30.79 13.43 -12.31
CA GLY A 204 -31.87 14.01 -13.11
C GLY A 204 -33.28 13.73 -12.55
N LYS A 205 -33.39 13.18 -11.34
CA LYS A 205 -34.65 13.03 -10.58
C LYS A 205 -34.82 14.21 -9.61
N THR A 206 -35.82 14.14 -8.74
CA THR A 206 -35.97 15.15 -7.69
C THR A 206 -34.81 15.05 -6.71
N VAL A 207 -34.37 16.19 -6.16
CA VAL A 207 -33.27 16.23 -5.18
C VAL A 207 -33.53 15.30 -3.98
N GLU A 208 -34.79 15.19 -3.55
CA GLU A 208 -35.18 14.30 -2.45
C GLU A 208 -34.97 12.82 -2.82
N GLU A 209 -35.34 12.40 -4.03
CA GLU A 209 -35.12 11.03 -4.51
C GLU A 209 -33.64 10.72 -4.75
N GLU A 210 -32.85 11.70 -5.21
CA GLU A 210 -31.41 11.54 -5.40
C GLU A 210 -30.70 11.33 -4.06
N LEU A 211 -30.96 12.19 -3.08
CA LEU A 211 -30.34 12.09 -1.75
C LEU A 211 -30.78 10.84 -1.00
N ALA A 212 -32.05 10.44 -1.12
CA ALA A 212 -32.57 9.25 -0.44
C ALA A 212 -31.99 7.94 -0.98
N ASN A 213 -31.43 7.93 -2.20
CA ASN A 213 -30.92 6.75 -2.86
C ASN A 213 -29.44 6.86 -3.26
N LEU A 214 -28.71 7.81 -2.68
CA LEU A 214 -27.28 7.96 -2.92
C LEU A 214 -26.55 6.75 -2.32
N VAL A 215 -25.83 6.00 -3.16
CA VAL A 215 -25.06 4.83 -2.73
C VAL A 215 -23.58 5.14 -2.83
N THR A 216 -22.92 5.23 -1.68
CA THR A 216 -21.47 5.41 -1.58
C THR A 216 -20.82 4.06 -1.32
N LYS A 217 -20.51 3.33 -2.39
CA LYS A 217 -19.83 2.03 -2.36
C LYS A 217 -19.08 1.81 -3.68
N PRO A 218 -17.86 1.23 -3.66
CA PRO A 218 -17.08 0.90 -2.46
C PRO A 218 -16.60 2.14 -1.71
N GLU A 219 -16.47 2.00 -0.38
CA GLU A 219 -15.75 2.92 0.50
C GLU A 219 -14.45 2.23 0.92
N VAL A 220 -13.31 2.90 0.75
CA VAL A 220 -11.98 2.39 1.12
C VAL A 220 -11.36 3.34 2.12
N ILE A 221 -10.92 2.80 3.25
CA ILE A 221 -10.18 3.53 4.28
C ILE A 221 -8.86 2.81 4.49
N ILE A 222 -7.77 3.56 4.45
CA ILE A 222 -6.43 3.05 4.73
C ILE A 222 -5.82 3.91 5.83
N GLN A 223 -5.20 3.26 6.81
CA GLN A 223 -4.44 3.89 7.88
C GLN A 223 -3.07 3.20 7.97
N SER A 224 -2.00 3.97 7.77
CA SER A 224 -0.61 3.51 7.81
C SER A 224 0.20 4.14 8.94
#